data_AF-A0AAW9EAF8-F1
#
_entry.id   AF-A0AAW9EAF8-F1
#
_cell.length_a   1.000
_cell.length_b   1.000
_cell.length_c   1.000
_cell.angle_alpha   90.00
_cell.angle_beta   90.00
_cell.angle_gamma   90.00
#
_symmetry.space_group_name_H-M   'P 1'
#
loop_
_entity.id
_entity.type
_entity.pdbx_description
1 polymer ?
#
loop_
_entity_poly.entity_id
_entity_poly.type
_entity_poly.pdbx_seq_one_letter_code
_entity_poly.pdbx_strand_id
1 'polypeptide(L)'
;ESTNIHQNGFVYCVDGSVNTFNPQLSSSGLIIDPLAAQLYDRLLDVDPYTYRLIPEIAARWESLDNGATYRFYLRKNVSFQTTPWFTPTRKLTADDVI
;
A
#
# COMPACT_ATOMS: atom_id res chain seq x y z
N GLU A 1 -2.98 20.61 -25.41
CA GLU A 1 -3.98 20.93 -24.39
C GLU A 1 -3.34 20.81 -23.02
N SER A 2 -3.22 21.92 -22.30
CA SER A 2 -2.71 21.95 -20.93
C SER A 2 -3.80 21.42 -19.99
N THR A 3 -3.72 20.15 -19.64
CA THR A 3 -4.51 19.55 -18.55
C THR A 3 -4.26 20.38 -17.29
N ASN A 4 -5.24 21.17 -16.89
CA ASN A 4 -5.10 22.06 -15.74
C ASN A 4 -5.10 21.19 -14.47
N ILE A 5 -3.90 20.82 -14.03
CA ILE A 5 -3.66 20.04 -12.81
C ILE A 5 -4.31 20.67 -11.56
N HIS A 6 -4.63 21.97 -11.61
CA HIS A 6 -5.31 22.68 -10.53
C HIS A 6 -6.84 22.55 -10.57
N GLN A 7 -7.42 21.96 -11.62
CA GLN A 7 -8.87 21.72 -11.70
C GLN A 7 -9.26 20.31 -11.22
N ASN A 8 -8.47 19.28 -11.54
CA ASN A 8 -8.80 17.88 -11.27
C ASN A 8 -7.69 17.12 -10.52
N GLY A 9 -6.75 17.81 -9.90
CA GLY A 9 -5.63 17.21 -9.17
C GLY A 9 -5.18 18.06 -8.00
N PHE A 10 -4.19 17.56 -7.28
CA PHE A 10 -3.49 18.31 -6.23
C PHE A 10 -1.99 18.31 -6.51
N VAL A 11 -1.33 19.40 -6.11
CA VAL A 11 0.13 19.53 -6.19
C VAL A 11 0.68 19.35 -4.79
N TYR A 12 1.53 18.34 -4.61
CA TYR A 12 2.25 18.09 -3.37
C TYR A 12 3.74 18.31 -3.59
N CYS A 13 4.28 19.33 -2.91
CA CYS A 13 5.70 19.69 -3.01
C CYS A 13 6.51 18.91 -1.97
N VAL A 14 7.47 18.12 -2.43
CA VAL A 14 8.41 17.38 -1.58
C VAL A 14 9.82 17.94 -1.72
N ASP A 15 10.56 17.98 -0.62
CA ASP A 15 11.97 18.37 -0.59
C ASP A 15 12.85 17.12 -0.78
N GLY A 16 12.89 16.60 -2.00
CA GLY A 16 13.66 15.40 -2.33
C GLY A 16 13.44 14.90 -3.74
N SER A 17 14.36 14.06 -4.22
CA SER A 17 14.23 13.37 -5.50
C SER A 17 13.73 11.93 -5.31
N VAL A 18 12.86 11.50 -6.22
CA VAL A 18 12.39 10.11 -6.28
C VAL A 18 13.40 9.28 -7.07
N ASN A 19 14.03 8.30 -6.41
CA ASN A 19 14.97 7.37 -7.04
C ASN A 19 14.39 5.97 -7.26
N THR A 20 13.29 5.63 -6.59
CA THR A 20 12.57 4.36 -6.74
C THR A 20 11.10 4.53 -6.36
N PHE A 21 10.23 3.70 -6.93
CA PHE A 21 8.83 3.53 -6.52
C PHE A 21 8.60 2.23 -5.74
N ASN A 22 9.65 1.44 -5.48
CA ASN A 22 9.57 0.28 -4.61
C ASN A 22 9.93 0.70 -3.17
N PRO A 23 8.95 0.75 -2.24
CA PRO A 23 9.19 1.19 -0.86
C PRO A 23 10.15 0.28 -0.10
N GLN A 24 10.28 -1.00 -0.47
CA GLN A 24 11.18 -1.95 0.19
C GLN A 24 12.67 -1.62 -0.03
N LEU A 25 12.98 -0.83 -1.06
CA LEU A 25 14.34 -0.42 -1.41
C LEU A 25 14.66 1.02 -0.95
N SER A 26 13.73 1.68 -0.26
CA SER A 26 13.87 3.06 0.18
C SER A 26 13.88 3.15 1.69
N SER A 27 14.65 4.10 2.23
CA SER A 27 14.58 4.55 3.61
C SER A 27 14.06 5.99 3.73
N SER A 28 13.71 6.62 2.60
CA SER A 28 13.22 7.99 2.57
C SER A 28 11.74 8.04 2.95
N GLY A 29 11.43 8.66 4.09
CA GLY A 29 10.04 8.89 4.53
C GLY A 29 9.20 9.65 3.49
N LEU A 30 9.83 10.51 2.68
CA LEU A 30 9.18 11.21 1.57
C LEU A 30 8.75 10.29 0.43
N ILE A 31 9.34 9.11 0.30
CA ILE A 31 8.96 8.12 -0.72
C ILE A 31 8.01 7.10 -0.12
N ILE A 32 8.26 6.69 1.12
CA ILE A 32 7.48 5.65 1.79
C ILE A 32 6.08 6.17 2.11
N ASP A 33 5.94 7.31 2.76
CA ASP A 33 4.64 7.71 3.30
C ASP A 33 3.69 8.30 2.25
N PRO A 34 4.09 9.27 1.40
CA PRO A 34 3.15 9.90 0.47
C PRO A 34 3.05 9.20 -0.88
N LEU A 35 4.09 8.49 -1.36
CA LEU A 35 4.05 7.82 -2.67
C LEU A 35 3.64 6.36 -2.56
N ALA A 36 4.20 5.60 -1.62
CA ALA A 36 3.85 4.19 -1.51
C ALA A 36 2.38 4.01 -1.10
N ALA A 37 1.87 4.85 -0.19
CA ALA A 37 0.46 4.81 0.22
C ALA A 37 -0.56 5.10 -0.91
N GLN A 38 -0.12 5.62 -2.06
CA GLN A 38 -0.99 5.83 -3.23
C GLN A 38 -0.97 4.65 -4.20
N LEU A 39 0.06 3.79 -4.11
CA LEU A 39 0.33 2.72 -5.07
C LEU A 39 0.18 1.33 -4.48
N TYR A 40 0.40 1.19 -3.17
CA TYR A 40 0.45 -0.08 -2.46
C TYR A 40 -0.38 -0.02 -1.19
N ASP A 41 -0.99 -1.15 -0.88
CA ASP A 41 -1.61 -1.41 0.42
C ASP A 41 -0.70 -2.33 1.25
N ARG A 42 -0.83 -2.28 2.58
CA ARG A 42 -0.19 -3.23 3.51
C ARG A 42 -1.20 -4.27 3.98
N LEU A 43 -0.73 -5.24 4.78
CA LEU A 43 -1.64 -6.17 5.46
C LEU A 43 -2.53 -5.44 6.47
N LEU A 44 -1.94 -4.52 7.22
CA LEU A 44 -2.59 -3.70 8.24
C LEU A 44 -2.19 -2.24 8.02
N ASP A 45 -3.11 -1.34 8.35
CA ASP A 45 -2.85 0.09 8.41
C ASP A 45 -2.88 0.58 9.87
N VAL A 46 -2.54 1.85 10.09
CA VAL A 46 -2.55 2.51 11.39
C VAL A 46 -3.61 3.60 11.37
N ASP A 47 -4.57 3.53 12.31
CA ASP A 47 -5.54 4.61 12.50
C ASP A 47 -4.81 5.90 12.92
N PRO A 48 -4.94 7.01 12.16
CA PRO A 48 -4.13 8.21 12.39
C PRO A 48 -4.52 8.99 13.66
N TYR A 49 -5.65 8.66 14.30
CA TYR A 49 -6.13 9.32 15.51
C TYR A 49 -5.84 8.51 16.77
N THR A 50 -5.96 7.18 16.68
CA THR A 50 -5.82 6.26 17.81
C THR A 50 -4.49 5.52 17.82
N TYR A 51 -3.75 5.56 16.71
CA TYR A 51 -2.48 4.83 16.48
C TYR A 51 -2.61 3.31 16.65
N ARG A 52 -3.83 2.78 16.55
CA ARG A 52 -4.09 1.34 16.60
C ARG A 52 -4.03 0.74 15.21
N LEU A 53 -3.62 -0.51 15.14
CA LEU A 53 -3.67 -1.29 13.90
C LEU A 53 -5.12 -1.50 13.45
N ILE A 54 -5.38 -1.31 12.17
CA ILE A 54 -6.68 -1.52 11.53
C ILE A 54 -6.55 -2.43 10.30
N PRO A 55 -7.62 -3.13 9.89
CA PRO A 55 -7.61 -3.99 8.70
C PRO A 55 -7.38 -3.23 7.39
N GLU A 56 -6.41 -3.67 6.58
CA GLU A 56 -6.18 -3.21 5.21
C GLU A 56 -6.34 -4.39 4.23
N ILE A 57 -5.29 -4.92 3.57
CA ILE A 57 -5.45 -6.15 2.75
C ILE A 57 -5.89 -7.33 3.62
N ALA A 58 -5.41 -7.44 4.86
CA ALA A 58 -5.92 -8.43 5.80
C ALA A 58 -7.25 -7.93 6.39
N ALA A 59 -8.35 -8.63 6.09
CA ALA A 59 -9.67 -8.31 6.61
C ALA A 59 -9.76 -8.46 8.14
N ARG A 60 -8.97 -9.38 8.69
CA ARG A 60 -8.76 -9.60 10.12
C ARG A 60 -7.47 -10.39 10.35
N TRP A 61 -6.99 -10.38 11.58
CA TRP A 61 -5.85 -11.18 12.00
C TRP A 61 -6.04 -11.72 13.42
N GLU A 62 -5.29 -12.75 13.75
CA GLU A 62 -5.25 -13.38 15.08
C GLU A 62 -3.81 -13.46 15.55
N SER A 63 -3.60 -13.20 16.84
CA SER A 63 -2.35 -13.46 17.55
C SER A 63 -2.52 -14.76 18.33
N LEU A 64 -1.64 -15.73 18.06
CA LEU A 64 -1.64 -17.08 18.60
C LEU A 64 -0.31 -17.35 19.31
N ASP A 65 -0.25 -18.44 20.07
CA ASP A 65 0.99 -18.91 20.71
C ASP A 65 1.70 -17.83 21.54
N ASN A 66 0.92 -17.09 22.35
CA ASN A 66 1.39 -15.95 23.14
C ASN A 66 2.08 -14.85 22.32
N GLY A 67 1.66 -14.65 21.06
CA GLY A 67 2.20 -13.64 20.16
C GLY A 67 3.37 -14.09 19.30
N ALA A 68 3.73 -15.36 19.32
CA ALA A 68 4.75 -15.92 18.44
C ALA A 68 4.21 -16.19 17.01
N THR A 69 2.90 -16.37 16.87
CA THR A 69 2.27 -16.70 15.58
C THR A 69 1.20 -15.69 15.23
N TYR A 70 1.30 -15.08 14.05
CA TYR A 70 0.25 -14.21 13.51
C TYR A 70 -0.41 -14.85 12.30
N ARG A 71 -1.74 -14.94 12.33
CA ARG A 71 -2.55 -15.45 11.22
C ARG A 71 -3.36 -14.34 10.60
N PHE A 72 -3.13 -14.06 9.33
CA PHE A 72 -3.87 -13.06 8.55
C PHE A 72 -4.92 -13.72 7.65
N TYR A 73 -6.11 -13.14 7.61
CA TYR A 73 -7.18 -13.56 6.71
C TYR A 73 -7.36 -12.47 5.64
N LEU A 74 -6.86 -12.74 4.44
CA LEU A 74 -6.81 -11.77 3.35
C LEU A 74 -8.22 -11.46 2.81
N ARG A 75 -8.43 -10.20 2.41
CA ARG A 75 -9.62 -9.80 1.66
C ARG A 75 -9.66 -10.56 0.34
N LYS A 76 -10.87 -10.93 -0.06
CA LYS A 76 -11.12 -11.56 -1.35
C LYS A 76 -11.31 -10.50 -2.44
N ASN A 77 -11.04 -10.88 -3.68
CA ASN A 77 -11.31 -10.07 -4.87
C ASN A 77 -10.53 -8.75 -4.97
N VAL A 78 -9.41 -8.61 -4.25
CA VAL A 78 -8.51 -7.46 -4.38
C VAL A 78 -7.80 -7.52 -5.73
N SER A 79 -7.89 -6.43 -6.49
CA SER A 79 -7.38 -6.34 -7.86
C SER A 79 -6.05 -5.60 -7.87
N PHE A 80 -5.11 -6.07 -8.69
CA PHE A 80 -3.90 -5.32 -8.97
C PHE A 80 -4.15 -4.22 -10.01
N GLN A 81 -3.28 -3.21 -10.01
CA GLN A 81 -3.20 -2.22 -11.06
C GLN A 81 -2.81 -2.87 -12.40
N THR A 82 -3.13 -2.20 -13.50
CA THR A 82 -2.78 -2.63 -14.86
C THR A 82 -1.88 -1.57 -15.51
N THR A 83 -0.89 -2.02 -16.27
CA THR A 83 -0.02 -1.16 -17.08
C THR A 83 -0.01 -1.67 -18.52
N PRO A 84 0.53 -0.90 -19.49
CA PRO A 84 0.64 -1.38 -20.87
C PRO A 84 1.44 -2.69 -21.03
N TRP A 85 2.31 -3.02 -20.06
CA TRP A 85 3.17 -4.21 -20.08
C TRP A 85 2.80 -5.25 -19.01
N PHE A 86 1.79 -5.00 -18.19
CA PHE A 86 1.34 -5.93 -17.16
C PHE A 86 -0.18 -5.90 -17.02
N THR A 87 -0.81 -7.04 -17.27
CA THR A 87 -2.24 -7.24 -17.04
C THR A 87 -2.42 -8.41 -16.06
N PRO A 88 -2.97 -8.17 -14.86
CA PRO A 88 -3.14 -9.23 -13.87
C PRO A 88 -4.15 -10.28 -14.35
N THR A 89 -3.78 -11.55 -14.26
CA THR A 89 -4.63 -12.70 -14.64
C THR A 89 -5.41 -13.28 -13.46
N ARG A 90 -5.08 -12.86 -12.23
CA ARG A 90 -5.72 -13.28 -10.99
C ARG A 90 -5.84 -12.12 -10.00
N LYS A 91 -6.61 -12.35 -8.94
CA LYS A 91 -6.71 -11.46 -7.77
C LYS A 91 -5.57 -11.75 -6.78
N LEU A 92 -5.43 -10.88 -5.77
CA LEU A 92 -4.48 -11.07 -4.67
C LEU A 92 -4.73 -12.39 -3.94
N THR A 93 -3.65 -13.07 -3.59
CA THR A 93 -3.61 -14.34 -2.84
C THR A 93 -2.48 -14.31 -1.81
N ALA A 94 -2.33 -15.39 -1.03
CA ALA A 94 -1.24 -15.51 -0.07
C ALA A 94 0.15 -15.48 -0.73
N ASP A 95 0.27 -15.91 -1.98
CA ASP A 95 1.54 -15.91 -2.72
C ASP A 95 2.08 -14.50 -2.95
N ASP A 96 1.24 -13.46 -2.94
CA ASP A 96 1.67 -12.07 -3.12
C ASP A 96 2.18 -11.43 -1.83
N VAL A 97 2.02 -12.13 -0.70
CA VAL A 97 2.49 -11.70 0.63
C VAL A 97 3.85 -12.33 0.98
N ILE A 98 4.18 -13.48 0.37
CA ILE A 98 5.35 -14.31 0.67
C ILE A 98 6.60 -13.80 -0.05
#